data_AF-A0AAV8WU24-F1
#
_entry.id   AF-A0AAV8WU24-F1
#
_cell.length_a   1.000
_cell.length_b   1.000
_cell.length_c   1.000
_cell.angle_alpha   90.00
_cell.angle_beta   90.00
_cell.angle_gamma   90.00
#
_symmetry.space_group_name_H-M   'P 1'
#
loop_
_entity.id
_entity.type
_entity.pdbx_description
1 polymer ?
#
loop_
_entity_poly.entity_id
_entity_poly.type
_entity_poly.pdbx_seq_one_letter_code
_entity_poly.pdbx_strand_id
1 'polypeptide(L)'
;VDDQMKLLQHSWSDMLVLDHMHQRMHNNLPDETTLHNGQKFDLLSLGLLGVPSLADHFNDITAKLQELKFDVSDYICIKFLLLLNPDVRGITNRKHVQEGFEQVQQALLEYTVTCYQQVQVNMNL
;
A
#
# COMPACT_ATOMS: atom_id res chain seq x y z
N VAL A 1 0.71 -10.27 -21.81
CA VAL A 1 1.77 -10.56 -20.81
C VAL A 1 2.67 -9.34 -20.63
N ASP A 2 3.18 -8.74 -21.71
CA ASP A 2 4.07 -7.56 -21.64
C ASP A 2 3.54 -6.41 -20.78
N ASP A 3 2.28 -6.01 -20.94
CA ASP A 3 1.72 -4.92 -20.13
C ASP A 3 1.61 -5.30 -18.64
N GLN A 4 1.27 -6.55 -18.33
CA GLN A 4 1.24 -7.04 -16.94
C GLN A 4 2.64 -6.97 -16.32
N MET A 5 3.68 -7.34 -17.07
CA MET A 5 5.06 -7.25 -16.60
C MET A 5 5.46 -5.79 -16.33
N LYS A 6 5.10 -4.85 -17.21
CA LYS A 6 5.39 -3.42 -17.03
C LYS A 6 4.69 -2.85 -15.78
N LEU A 7 3.41 -3.18 -15.59
CA LEU A 7 2.65 -2.75 -14.41
C LEU A 7 3.29 -3.27 -13.11
N LEU A 8 3.68 -4.55 -13.08
CA LEU A 8 4.37 -5.14 -11.92
C LEU A 8 5.75 -4.52 -11.71
N GLN A 9 6.54 -4.34 -12.76
CA GLN A 9 7.85 -3.70 -12.69
C GLN A 9 7.79 -2.25 -12.21
N HIS A 10 6.68 -1.56 -12.46
CA HIS A 10 6.47 -0.21 -11.96
C HIS A 10 6.06 -0.19 -10.48
N SER A 11 5.20 -1.12 -10.05
CA SER A 11 4.51 -1.03 -8.75
C SER A 11 5.08 -1.93 -7.65
N TRP A 12 6.00 -2.84 -7.96
CA TRP A 12 6.46 -3.86 -6.99
C TRP A 12 7.00 -3.26 -5.68
N SER A 13 7.81 -2.19 -5.74
CA SER A 13 8.38 -1.57 -4.54
C SER A 13 7.29 -0.95 -3.67
N ASP A 14 6.36 -0.23 -4.29
CA ASP A 14 5.27 0.44 -3.59
C ASP A 14 4.35 -0.59 -2.92
N MET A 15 4.06 -1.70 -3.61
CA MET A 15 3.29 -2.81 -3.04
C MET A 15 4.02 -3.48 -1.88
N LEU A 16 5.35 -3.65 -1.93
CA LEU A 16 6.10 -4.24 -0.80
C LEU A 16 6.08 -3.34 0.44
N VAL A 17 6.20 -2.01 0.25
CA VAL A 17 6.11 -1.04 1.34
C VAL A 17 4.71 -1.07 1.95
N LEU A 18 3.67 -1.05 1.11
CA LEU A 18 2.27 -1.14 1.54
C LEU A 18 1.98 -2.45 2.28
N ASP A 19 2.44 -3.58 1.76
CA ASP A 19 2.31 -4.90 2.37
C ASP A 19 2.98 -4.89 3.76
N HIS A 20 4.17 -4.30 3.89
CA HIS A 20 4.87 -4.20 5.17
C HIS A 20 4.10 -3.35 6.20
N MET A 21 3.56 -2.19 5.79
CA MET A 21 2.72 -1.34 6.64
C MET A 21 1.48 -2.11 7.12
N HIS A 22 0.76 -2.77 6.21
CA HIS A 22 -0.41 -3.57 6.55
C HIS A 22 -0.08 -4.71 7.54
N GLN A 23 1.02 -5.43 7.33
CA GLN A 23 1.44 -6.51 8.23
C GLN A 23 1.78 -5.99 9.64
N ARG A 24 2.45 -4.84 9.75
CA ARG A 24 2.73 -4.21 11.05
C ARG A 24 1.46 -3.74 11.74
N MET A 25 0.56 -3.08 11.01
CA MET A 25 -0.66 -2.48 11.57
C MET A 25 -1.70 -3.52 11.99
N HIS A 26 -1.87 -4.58 11.20
CA HIS A 26 -3.02 -5.49 11.35
C HIS A 26 -2.66 -6.91 11.80
N ASN A 27 -1.41 -7.35 11.55
CA ASN A 27 -0.99 -8.73 11.79
C ASN A 27 0.13 -8.86 12.84
N ASN A 28 0.41 -7.78 13.58
CA ASN A 28 1.42 -7.74 14.64
C ASN A 28 2.81 -8.23 14.19
N LEU A 29 3.23 -7.81 13.00
CA LEU A 29 4.59 -8.11 12.52
C LEU A 29 5.61 -7.56 13.55
N PRO A 30 6.50 -8.41 14.10
CA PRO A 30 7.45 -7.96 15.11
C PRO A 30 8.52 -7.05 14.49
N ASP A 31 9.21 -6.30 15.35
CA ASP A 31 10.33 -5.44 14.92
C ASP A 31 11.55 -6.23 14.50
N GLU A 32 11.80 -7.38 15.12
CA GLU A 32 12.96 -8.23 14.83
C GLU A 32 12.59 -9.72 14.81
N THR A 33 13.40 -10.50 14.12
CA THR A 33 13.37 -11.96 14.16
C THR A 33 14.77 -12.53 14.38
N THR A 34 14.87 -13.69 15.01
CA THR A 34 16.15 -14.39 15.22
C THR A 34 16.32 -15.45 14.13
N LEU A 35 17.40 -15.33 13.35
CA LEU A 35 17.76 -16.28 12.30
C LEU A 35 18.36 -17.56 12.88
N HIS A 36 18.39 -18.63 12.09
CA HIS A 36 18.93 -19.95 12.50
C HIS A 36 20.38 -19.92 13.00
N ASN A 37 21.15 -18.90 12.63
CA ASN A 37 22.53 -18.70 13.06
C ASN A 37 22.66 -17.81 14.32
N GLY A 38 21.54 -17.46 14.96
CA GLY A 38 21.49 -16.63 16.17
C GLY A 38 21.53 -15.12 15.92
N GLN A 39 21.64 -14.66 14.67
CA GLN A 39 21.62 -13.24 14.36
C GLN A 39 20.20 -12.66 14.49
N LYS A 40 20.09 -11.48 15.10
CA LYS A 40 18.87 -10.68 15.08
C LYS A 40 18.78 -9.92 13.77
N PHE A 41 17.65 -10.02 13.11
CA PHE A 41 17.34 -9.31 11.87
C PHE A 41 16.21 -8.33 12.13
N ASP A 42 16.48 -7.05 11.91
CA ASP A 42 15.48 -5.98 11.97
C ASP A 42 14.54 -6.09 10.77
N LEU A 43 13.28 -6.39 11.03
CA LEU A 43 12.25 -6.57 10.02
C LEU A 43 11.84 -5.24 9.39
N LEU A 44 12.00 -4.11 10.07
CA LEU A 44 11.72 -2.80 9.47
C LEU A 44 12.56 -2.57 8.20
N SER A 45 13.78 -3.11 8.16
CA SER A 45 14.66 -3.05 6.99
C SER A 45 14.01 -3.59 5.70
N LEU A 46 13.05 -4.52 5.80
CA LEU A 46 12.27 -5.00 4.65
C LEU A 46 11.29 -3.94 4.14
N GLY A 47 10.57 -3.27 5.05
CA GLY A 47 9.64 -2.18 4.70
C GLY A 47 10.34 -0.92 4.18
N LEU A 48 11.62 -0.74 4.54
CA LEU A 48 12.45 0.35 4.05
C LEU A 48 13.23 0.00 2.78
N LEU A 49 13.07 -1.21 2.25
CA LEU A 49 13.80 -1.72 1.08
C LEU A 49 15.33 -1.54 1.20
N GLY A 50 15.86 -1.67 2.43
CA GLY A 50 17.27 -1.49 2.72
C GLY A 50 17.76 -0.04 2.80
N VAL A 51 16.86 0.95 2.94
CA VAL A 51 17.20 2.38 3.05
C VAL A 51 16.82 2.94 4.44
N PRO A 52 17.70 2.86 5.45
CA PRO A 52 17.37 3.23 6.83
C PRO A 52 16.94 4.69 7.03
N SER A 53 17.42 5.60 6.18
CA SER A 53 17.07 7.03 6.26
C SER A 53 15.59 7.32 5.96
N LEU A 54 14.83 6.35 5.46
CA LEU A 54 13.39 6.47 5.21
C LEU A 54 12.54 6.08 6.43
N ALA A 55 13.14 5.67 7.54
CA ALA A 55 12.42 5.20 8.73
C ALA A 55 11.38 6.22 9.24
N ASP A 56 11.77 7.49 9.38
CA ASP A 56 10.86 8.54 9.87
C ASP A 56 9.68 8.74 8.90
N HIS A 57 9.96 8.75 7.60
CA HIS A 57 8.91 8.89 6.58
C HIS A 57 7.95 7.69 6.56
N PHE A 58 8.48 6.48 6.73
CA PHE A 58 7.68 5.27 6.84
C PHE A 58 6.75 5.32 8.06
N ASN A 59 7.27 5.78 9.20
CA ASN A 59 6.50 5.93 10.44
C ASN A 59 5.43 7.00 10.31
N ASP A 60 5.74 8.14 9.67
CA ASP A 60 4.77 9.22 9.42
C ASP A 60 3.59 8.75 8.57
N ILE A 61 3.87 7.98 7.51
CA ILE A 61 2.81 7.39 6.67
C ILE A 61 1.99 6.38 7.48
N THR A 62 2.66 5.51 8.24
CA THR A 62 1.99 4.50 9.07
C THR A 62 1.06 5.14 10.10
N ALA A 63 1.50 6.22 10.75
CA ALA A 63 0.68 6.99 11.70
C ALA A 63 -0.56 7.59 11.02
N LYS A 64 -0.40 8.19 9.83
CA LYS A 64 -1.54 8.72 9.06
C LYS A 64 -2.53 7.62 8.67
N LEU A 65 -2.05 6.44 8.26
CA LEU A 65 -2.92 5.31 7.95
C LEU A 65 -3.71 4.85 9.19
N GLN A 66 -3.07 4.84 10.37
CA GLN A 66 -3.76 4.54 11.63
C GLN A 66 -4.85 5.57 11.97
N GLU A 67 -4.55 6.87 11.81
CA GLU A 67 -5.53 7.95 12.02
C GLU A 67 -6.73 7.82 11.08
N LEU A 68 -6.49 7.43 9.82
CA LEU A 68 -7.52 7.18 8.82
C LEU A 68 -8.32 5.89 9.06
N LYS A 69 -7.96 5.10 10.08
CA LYS A 69 -8.53 3.77 10.35
C LYS A 69 -8.41 2.85 9.12
N PHE A 70 -7.28 2.95 8.42
CA PHE A 70 -6.95 2.14 7.27
C PHE A 70 -7.15 0.66 7.59
N ASP A 71 -7.89 -0.05 6.75
CA ASP A 71 -8.26 -1.44 6.98
C ASP A 71 -7.93 -2.37 5.79
N VAL A 72 -8.36 -3.63 5.88
CA VAL A 72 -8.10 -4.64 4.85
C VAL A 72 -8.74 -4.30 3.49
N SER A 73 -9.91 -3.64 3.50
CA SER A 73 -10.63 -3.26 2.28
C SER A 73 -9.91 -2.11 1.60
N ASP A 74 -9.48 -1.11 2.37
CA ASP A 74 -8.64 -0.02 1.86
C ASP A 74 -7.33 -0.57 1.29
N TYR A 75 -6.66 -1.44 2.03
CA TYR A 75 -5.41 -2.08 1.62
C TYR A 75 -5.52 -2.79 0.27
N ILE A 76 -6.56 -3.59 0.08
CA ILE A 76 -6.79 -4.29 -1.19
C ILE A 76 -7.00 -3.27 -2.32
N CYS A 77 -7.85 -2.25 -2.10
CA CYS A 77 -8.13 -1.24 -3.11
C CYS A 77 -6.86 -0.46 -3.50
N ILE A 78 -6.10 0.04 -2.53
CA ILE A 78 -4.84 0.76 -2.78
C ILE A 78 -3.85 -0.12 -3.53
N LYS A 79 -3.74 -1.42 -3.19
CA LYS A 79 -2.86 -2.35 -3.91
C LYS A 79 -3.22 -2.46 -5.39
N PHE A 80 -4.52 -2.54 -5.71
CA PHE A 80 -4.98 -2.54 -7.09
C PHE A 80 -4.79 -1.19 -7.78
N LEU A 81 -4.98 -0.06 -7.09
CA LEU A 81 -4.72 1.27 -7.65
C LEU A 81 -3.24 1.48 -7.97
N LEU A 82 -2.32 1.02 -7.12
CA LEU A 82 -0.88 1.03 -7.39
C LEU A 82 -0.53 0.16 -8.61
N LEU A 83 -1.13 -1.03 -8.70
CA LEU A 83 -0.88 -1.97 -9.79
C LEU A 83 -1.45 -1.49 -11.13
N LEU A 84 -2.67 -0.96 -11.15
CA LEU A 84 -3.41 -0.58 -12.35
C LEU A 84 -3.11 0.86 -12.78
N ASN A 85 -1.84 1.24 -12.81
CA ASN A 85 -1.46 2.61 -13.19
C ASN A 85 -1.47 2.78 -14.75
N PRO A 86 -2.39 3.60 -15.30
CA PRO A 86 -2.54 3.82 -16.75
C PRO A 86 -1.43 4.70 -17.36
N ASP A 87 -0.60 5.34 -16.52
CA ASP A 87 0.49 6.23 -16.91
C ASP A 87 1.84 5.52 -17.02
N VAL A 88 1.89 4.22 -16.73
CA VAL A 88 3.09 3.41 -16.95
C VAL A 88 3.49 3.46 -18.41
N ARG A 89 4.75 3.84 -18.64
CA ARG A 89 5.29 4.03 -19.99
C ARG A 89 5.24 2.73 -20.79
N GLY A 90 4.74 2.82 -22.02
CA GLY A 90 4.75 1.69 -22.96
C GLY A 90 3.66 0.66 -22.75
N ILE A 91 2.66 0.94 -21.88
CA ILE A 91 1.42 0.16 -21.84
C ILE A 91 0.70 0.29 -23.18
N THR A 92 0.33 -0.85 -23.77
CA THR A 92 -0.37 -0.92 -25.04
C THR A 92 -1.88 -0.81 -24.86
N ASN A 93 -2.44 -1.53 -23.88
CA ASN A 93 -3.87 -1.53 -23.61
C ASN A 93 -4.25 -0.57 -22.47
N ARG A 94 -3.94 0.73 -22.65
CA ARG A 94 -4.16 1.76 -21.63
C ARG A 94 -5.62 1.87 -21.19
N LYS A 95 -6.54 1.74 -22.14
CA LYS A 95 -7.99 1.82 -21.87
C LYS A 95 -8.43 0.77 -20.85
N HIS A 96 -7.99 -0.47 -21.01
CA HIS A 96 -8.37 -1.53 -20.07
C HIS A 96 -7.79 -1.32 -18.66
N VAL A 97 -6.55 -0.84 -18.58
CA VAL A 97 -5.92 -0.50 -17.28
C VAL A 97 -6.67 0.65 -16.60
N GLN A 98 -7.01 1.70 -17.36
CA GLN A 98 -7.80 2.83 -16.89
C GLN A 98 -9.17 2.40 -16.36
N GLU A 99 -9.90 1.57 -17.12
CA GLU A 99 -11.22 1.06 -16.70
C GLU A 99 -11.13 0.27 -15.39
N GLY A 100 -10.09 -0.56 -15.22
CA GLY A 100 -9.85 -1.27 -13.97
C GLY A 100 -9.52 -0.33 -12.80
N PHE A 101 -8.66 0.67 -13.04
CA PHE A 101 -8.32 1.68 -12.03
C PHE A 101 -9.56 2.45 -11.56
N GLU A 102 -10.39 2.93 -12.49
CA GLU A 102 -11.62 3.67 -12.19
C GLU A 102 -12.64 2.82 -11.42
N GLN A 103 -12.79 1.53 -11.77
CA GLN A 103 -13.67 0.62 -11.03
C GLN A 103 -13.23 0.45 -9.57
N VAL A 104 -11.94 0.27 -9.34
CA VAL A 104 -11.40 0.13 -7.98
C VAL A 104 -11.52 1.44 -7.20
N GLN A 105 -11.26 2.57 -7.87
CA GLN A 105 -11.40 3.90 -7.26
C GLN A 105 -12.86 4.16 -6.84
N GLN A 106 -13.81 3.82 -7.69
CA GLN A 106 -15.24 3.95 -7.40
C GLN A 106 -15.64 3.05 -6.23
N ALA A 107 -15.19 1.80 -6.21
CA ALA A 107 -15.47 0.87 -5.10
C ALA A 107 -14.88 1.37 -3.77
N LEU A 108 -13.67 1.92 -3.78
CA LEU A 108 -13.05 2.52 -2.60
C LEU A 108 -13.82 3.75 -2.11
N LEU A 109 -14.29 4.61 -3.02
CA LEU A 109 -15.11 5.76 -2.66
C LEU A 109 -16.43 5.33 -2.01
N GLU A 110 -17.12 4.36 -2.59
CA GLU A 110 -18.37 3.81 -2.04
C GLU A 110 -18.15 3.19 -0.66
N TYR A 111 -17.05 2.43 -0.51
CA TYR A 111 -16.66 1.86 0.76
C TYR A 111 -16.46 2.93 1.83
N THR A 112 -15.66 3.96 1.52
CA THR A 112 -15.31 4.99 2.49
C THR A 112 -16.51 5.84 2.91
N VAL A 113 -17.41 6.19 1.98
CA VAL A 113 -18.66 6.90 2.29
C VAL A 113 -19.59 6.06 3.17
N THR A 114 -19.59 4.74 3.00
CA THR A 114 -20.46 3.85 3.77
C THR A 114 -19.90 3.54 5.16
N CYS A 115 -18.58 3.31 5.26
CA CYS A 115 -17.94 2.76 6.45
C CYS A 115 -17.22 3.81 7.31
N TYR A 116 -16.83 4.96 6.76
CA TYR A 116 -16.06 6.00 7.48
C TYR A 116 -16.81 7.34 7.63
N GLN A 117 -18.14 7.32 7.68
CA GLN A 117 -18.98 8.52 7.83
C GLN A 117 -18.54 9.48 8.95
N GLN A 118 -17.93 8.96 10.03
CA GLN A 118 -17.44 9.73 11.17
C GLN A 118 -16.07 10.40 10.95
N VAL A 119 -15.21 9.85 10.08
CA VAL A 119 -13.88 10.42 9.79
C VAL A 119 -14.00 11.67 8.91
N GLN A 120 -14.97 11.69 7.99
CA GLN A 120 -15.28 12.85 7.14
C GLN A 120 -15.76 14.09 7.92
N VAL A 121 -16.33 13.91 9.11
CA VAL A 121 -16.80 15.04 9.95
C VAL A 121 -15.62 15.79 10.58
N ASN A 122 -14.51 15.11 10.89
CA ASN A 122 -13.36 15.72 11.56
C ASN A 122 -12.37 16.43 10.64
N MET A 123 -12.37 16.14 9.33
CA MET A 123 -11.54 16.86 8.34
C MET A 123 -12.21 18.13 7.78
N ASN A 124 -13.49 18.38 8.14
CA ASN A 124 -14.27 19.53 7.67
C ASN A 124 -14.58 20.55 8.79
N LEU A 125 -13.87 20.48 9.92
CA LEU A 125 -13.91 21.41 11.06
C LEU A 125 -12.51 22.00 11.28
#